data_AF-A0A8C4QEX2-F1
#
_entry.id   AF-A0A8C4QEX2-F1
#
_cell.length_a   1.000
_cell.length_b   1.000
_cell.length_c   1.000
_cell.angle_alpha   90.00
_cell.angle_beta   90.00
_cell.angle_gamma   90.00
#
_symmetry.space_group_name_H-M   'P 1'
#
loop_
_entity.id
_entity.type
_entity.pdbx_description
1 polymer ?
#
loop_
_entity_poly.entity_id
_entity_poly.type
_entity_poly.pdbx_seq_one_letter_code
_entity_poly.pdbx_strand_id
1 'polypeptide(L)'
;ISITQKICPLCDEAKEELKPYKKRFILEEVYIDRVENSSWYNKYKNDIPVFHLNGQFLMKHHINKKLLEKSLEKLENQTERNSNYSSSGREGVN
;
A
#
# COMPACT_ATOMS: atom_id res chain seq x y z
N ILE A 1 -1.44 3.02 2.06
CA ILE A 1 -2.44 3.48 3.04
C ILE A 1 -2.88 2.28 3.88
N SER A 2 -2.70 2.35 5.19
CA SER A 2 -3.13 1.34 6.16
C SER A 2 -4.25 1.92 7.01
N ILE A 3 -5.39 1.26 7.04
CA ILE A 3 -6.55 1.64 7.84
C ILE A 3 -6.44 0.94 9.19
N THR A 4 -6.36 1.74 10.25
CA THR A 4 -6.08 1.29 11.62
C THR A 4 -6.94 2.02 12.65
N GLN A 5 -6.92 1.56 13.90
CA GLN A 5 -7.57 2.20 15.04
C GLN A 5 -6.61 2.21 16.25
N LYS A 6 -6.83 3.14 17.20
CA LYS A 6 -5.87 3.41 18.28
C LYS A 6 -5.58 2.23 19.23
N ILE A 7 -6.53 1.31 19.40
CA ILE A 7 -6.37 0.09 20.22
C ILE A 7 -6.66 -1.10 19.32
N CYS A 8 -5.62 -1.76 18.80
CA CYS A 8 -5.79 -2.84 17.84
C CYS A 8 -4.57 -3.77 17.85
N PRO A 9 -4.62 -4.90 18.59
CA PRO A 9 -3.50 -5.83 18.67
C PRO A 9 -3.12 -6.41 17.29
N LEU A 10 -4.10 -6.61 16.40
CA LEU A 10 -3.86 -7.03 15.02
C LEU A 10 -3.11 -5.98 14.20
N CYS A 11 -3.31 -4.70 14.52
CA CYS A 11 -2.64 -3.59 13.84
C CYS A 11 -1.18 -3.51 14.29
N ASP A 12 -0.88 -3.81 15.55
CA ASP A 12 0.50 -3.88 16.06
C ASP A 12 1.26 -5.04 15.41
N GLU A 13 0.65 -6.23 15.33
CA GLU A 13 1.21 -7.37 14.60
C GLU A 13 1.48 -7.02 13.13
N ALA A 14 0.51 -6.41 12.46
CA ALA A 14 0.68 -5.98 11.08
C ALA A 14 1.82 -4.97 10.90
N LYS A 15 2.03 -4.05 11.85
CA LYS A 15 3.16 -3.09 11.81
C LYS A 15 4.50 -3.79 11.97
N GLU A 16 4.60 -4.78 12.86
CA GLU A 16 5.82 -5.58 13.02
C GLU A 16 6.17 -6.31 11.71
N GLU A 17 5.19 -6.96 11.09
CA GLU A 17 5.37 -7.69 9.84
C GLU A 17 5.76 -6.78 8.67
N LEU A 18 5.39 -5.50 8.72
CA LEU A 18 5.75 -4.48 7.72
C LEU A 18 7.09 -3.79 7.97
N LYS A 19 7.67 -3.89 9.18
CA LYS A 19 8.99 -3.27 9.50
C LYS A 19 10.08 -3.56 8.47
N PRO A 20 10.26 -4.81 7.98
CA PRO A 20 11.30 -5.11 7.00
C PRO A 20 11.12 -4.37 5.66
N TYR A 21 9.89 -4.03 5.31
CA TYR A 21 9.52 -3.44 4.04
C TYR A 21 9.38 -1.92 4.08
N LYS A 22 9.54 -1.27 5.26
CA LYS A 22 9.43 0.19 5.43
C LYS A 22 10.35 1.03 4.53
N LYS A 23 11.42 0.42 3.99
CA LYS A 23 12.34 1.09 3.04
C LYS A 23 11.83 1.06 1.59
N ARG A 24 10.90 0.16 1.27
CA ARG A 24 10.38 -0.07 -0.10
C ARG A 24 9.08 0.69 -0.38
N PHE A 25 8.40 1.16 0.66
CA PHE A 25 7.18 1.96 0.51
C PHE A 25 7.00 2.93 1.69
N ILE A 26 6.18 3.95 1.49
CA ILE A 26 5.77 4.88 2.54
C ILE A 26 4.47 4.37 3.17
N LEU A 27 4.50 4.09 4.48
CA LEU A 27 3.31 3.69 5.22
C LEU A 27 2.55 4.93 5.67
N GLU A 28 1.38 5.16 5.08
CA GLU A 28 0.44 6.16 5.55
C GLU A 28 -0.64 5.50 6.42
N GLU A 29 -0.79 5.95 7.67
CA GLU A 29 -1.75 5.42 8.63
C GLU A 29 -3.00 6.29 8.68
N VAL A 30 -4.15 5.69 8.36
CA VAL A 30 -5.47 6.33 8.43
C VAL A 30 -6.23 5.76 9.62
N TYR A 31 -6.44 6.62 10.60
CA TYR A 31 -7.17 6.33 11.82
C TYR A 31 -8.68 6.40 11.56
N ILE A 32 -9.32 5.24 11.56
CA ILE A 32 -10.73 5.06 11.20
C ILE A 32 -11.70 5.57 12.27
N ASP A 33 -11.21 5.77 13.49
CA ASP A 33 -11.92 6.33 14.64
C ASP A 33 -12.09 7.86 14.57
N ARG A 34 -11.39 8.53 13.65
CA ARG A 34 -11.58 9.97 13.40
C ARG A 34 -12.87 10.22 12.64
N VAL A 35 -13.62 11.24 13.06
CA VAL A 35 -14.90 11.65 12.43
C VAL A 35 -14.72 11.95 10.93
N GLU A 36 -13.57 12.52 10.56
CA GLU A 36 -13.15 12.81 9.18
C GLU A 36 -13.12 11.55 8.29
N ASN A 37 -12.91 10.37 8.89
CA ASN A 37 -12.81 9.08 8.23
C ASN A 37 -14.05 8.19 8.43
N SER A 38 -15.20 8.76 8.80
CA SER A 38 -16.45 8.03 9.02
C SER A 38 -16.87 7.15 7.83
N SER A 39 -16.57 7.57 6.59
CA SER A 39 -16.79 6.74 5.40
C SER A 39 -15.93 5.46 5.42
N TRP A 40 -14.68 5.55 5.88
CA TRP A 40 -13.83 4.37 6.06
C TRP A 40 -14.33 3.51 7.21
N TYR A 41 -14.82 4.10 8.30
CA TYR A 41 -15.43 3.40 9.44
C TYR A 41 -16.57 2.51 9.01
N ASN A 42 -17.54 3.07 8.29
CA ASN A 42 -18.68 2.30 7.81
C ASN A 42 -18.27 1.15 6.88
N LYS A 43 -17.21 1.35 6.09
CA LYS A 43 -16.74 0.38 5.10
C LYS A 43 -15.88 -0.74 5.69
N TYR A 44 -15.05 -0.45 6.70
CA TYR A 44 -14.00 -1.37 7.13
C TYR A 44 -13.92 -1.65 8.63
N LYS A 45 -14.84 -1.14 9.46
CA LYS A 45 -14.84 -1.36 10.93
C LYS A 45 -14.63 -2.81 11.38
N ASN A 46 -15.09 -3.79 10.61
CA ASN A 46 -14.97 -5.23 10.92
C ASN A 46 -13.82 -5.93 10.16
N ASP A 47 -13.16 -5.19 9.28
CA ASP A 47 -12.17 -5.69 8.32
C ASP A 47 -10.76 -5.17 8.58
N ILE A 48 -10.58 -4.30 9.58
CA ILE A 48 -9.28 -3.75 9.94
C ILE A 48 -8.32 -4.84 10.50
N PRO A 49 -7.00 -4.71 10.26
CA PRO A 49 -6.37 -3.68 9.44
C PRO A 49 -6.58 -3.93 7.94
N VAL A 50 -6.80 -2.85 7.17
CA VAL A 50 -6.93 -2.92 5.70
C VAL A 50 -5.79 -2.17 5.05
N PHE A 51 -5.19 -2.77 4.02
CA PHE A 51 -4.06 -2.21 3.30
C PHE A 51 -4.43 -1.90 1.86
N HIS A 52 -4.16 -0.66 1.47
CA HIS A 52 -4.18 -0.22 0.10
C HIS A 52 -2.76 0.13 -0.34
N LEU A 53 -2.36 -0.40 -1.48
CA LEU A 53 -1.09 -0.11 -2.15
C LEU A 53 -1.38 0.69 -3.40
N ASN A 54 -0.79 1.89 -3.51
CA ASN A 54 -1.03 2.82 -4.61
C ASN A 54 -2.53 3.10 -4.90
N GLY A 55 -3.32 3.27 -3.83
CA GLY A 55 -4.77 3.50 -3.91
C GLY A 55 -5.62 2.26 -4.18
N GLN A 56 -5.02 1.09 -4.47
CA GLN A 56 -5.75 -0.16 -4.71
C GLN A 56 -5.76 -1.04 -3.47
N PHE A 57 -6.90 -1.70 -3.21
CA PHE A 57 -7.01 -2.67 -2.12
C PHE A 57 -6.04 -3.83 -2.36
N LEU A 58 -5.24 -4.16 -1.34
CA LEU A 58 -4.26 -5.24 -1.39
C LEU A 58 -4.68 -6.42 -0.50
N MET A 59 -4.94 -6.14 0.78
CA MET A 59 -5.23 -7.18 1.78
C MET A 59 -5.93 -6.61 3.01
N LYS A 60 -6.53 -7.48 3.82
CA LYS A 60 -7.19 -7.14 5.10
C LYS A 60 -6.95 -8.22 6.16
N HIS A 61 -7.22 -7.89 7.43
CA HIS A 61 -7.04 -8.72 8.64
C HIS A 61 -5.60 -9.11 8.96
N HIS A 62 -4.85 -9.66 8.00
CA HIS A 62 -3.49 -10.13 8.18
C HIS A 62 -2.57 -9.68 7.05
N ILE A 63 -1.29 -9.53 7.36
CA ILE A 63 -0.25 -9.25 6.37
C ILE A 63 0.10 -10.52 5.61
N ASN A 64 -0.22 -10.54 4.33
CA ASN A 64 0.27 -11.56 3.41
C ASN A 64 1.59 -11.09 2.78
N LYS A 65 2.71 -11.45 3.41
CA LYS A 65 4.07 -11.09 2.95
C LYS A 65 4.31 -11.45 1.49
N LYS A 66 3.89 -12.65 1.07
CA LYS A 66 4.07 -13.14 -0.31
C LYS A 66 3.31 -12.27 -1.32
N LEU A 67 2.09 -11.84 -0.99
CA LEU A 67 1.30 -10.94 -1.82
C LEU A 67 1.91 -9.53 -1.86
N LEU A 68 2.37 -9.04 -0.71
CA LEU A 68 3.03 -7.75 -0.59
C LEU A 68 4.30 -7.69 -1.43
N GLU A 69 5.19 -8.66 -1.29
CA GLU A 69 6.44 -8.77 -2.07
C GLU A 69 6.15 -8.78 -3.56
N LYS A 70 5.26 -9.66 -4.03
CA LYS A 70 4.90 -9.74 -5.44
C LYS A 70 4.32 -8.41 -5.98
N SER A 71 3.58 -7.69 -5.15
CA SER A 71 2.98 -6.41 -5.54
C SER A 71 4.01 -5.28 -5.57
N LEU A 72 4.94 -5.24 -4.60
CA LEU A 72 6.06 -4.30 -4.59
C LEU A 72 7.01 -4.54 -5.77
N GLU A 73 7.40 -5.79 -6.01
CA GLU A 73 8.22 -6.17 -7.17
C GLU A 73 7.55 -5.77 -8.48
N LYS A 74 6.24 -5.95 -8.60
CA LYS A 74 5.51 -5.53 -9.80
C LYS A 74 5.59 -4.02 -10.03
N LEU A 75 5.47 -3.22 -8.97
CA LEU A 75 5.55 -1.75 -9.04
C LEU A 75 6.97 -1.27 -9.34
N GLU A 76 7.98 -1.85 -8.72
CA GLU A 76 9.39 -1.54 -8.98
C GLU A 76 9.75 -1.86 -10.43
N ASN A 77 9.40 -3.06 -10.92
CA ASN A 77 9.62 -3.46 -12.32
C ASN A 77 8.82 -2.64 -13.35
N GLN A 78 7.68 -2.06 -12.96
CA GLN A 78 6.91 -1.14 -13.82
C GLN A 78 7.56 0.25 -13.86
N THR A 79 8.12 0.69 -12.73
CA THR A 79 8.84 1.97 -12.65
C THR A 79 10.10 1.94 -13.52
N GLU A 80 10.82 0.82 -13.55
CA GLU A 80 11.98 0.63 -14.44
C GLU A 80 11.59 0.59 -15.93
N ARG A 81 10.49 -0.10 -16.26
CA ARG A 81 10.01 -0.16 -17.66
C ARG A 81 9.51 1.19 -18.20
N ASN A 82 8.89 2.00 -17.35
CA ASN A 82 8.44 3.33 -17.76
C ASN A 82 9.59 4.34 -17.88
N SER A 83 10.69 4.13 -17.15
CA SER A 83 11.90 4.95 -17.27
C SER A 83 12.65 4.71 -18.59
N ASN A 84 12.55 3.51 -19.17
CA ASN A 84 13.16 3.17 -20.46
C ASN A 84 12.38 3.70 -21.69
N TYR A 85 11.16 4.21 -21.53
CA TYR A 85 10.38 4.81 -22.62
C TYR A 85 10.57 6.33 -22.75
N SER A 86 11.46 6.93 -21.94
CA SER A 86 11.76 8.37 -21.99
C SER A 86 13.10 8.70 -22.67
N SER A 87 13.78 7.69 -23.23
CA SER A 87 15.11 7.86 -23.88
C SER A 87 15.22 7.21 -25.27
N SER A 88 14.12 7.10 -26.02
CA SER A 88 14.17 6.79 -27.46
C SER A 88 13.66 7.98 -28.29
N GLY A 89 14.61 8.86 -28.65
CA GLY A 89 14.71 9.47 -29.98
C GLY A 89 13.89 10.72 -30.29
N ARG A 90 14.56 11.88 -30.34
CA ARG A 90 14.37 12.83 -31.45
C ARG A 90 15.26 12.37 -32.60
N GLU A 91 14.70 12.28 -33.81
CA GLU A 91 15.24 12.68 -35.13
C GLU A 91 14.64 11.83 -36.28
N GLY A 92 14.18 12.49 -37.36
CA GLY A 92 14.11 11.89 -38.71
C GLY A 92 12.76 11.82 -39.43
N VAL A 93 12.39 12.92 -40.11
CA VAL A 93 11.93 13.03 -41.52
C VAL A 93 11.19 11.84 -42.18
N ASN A 94 9.96 12.10 -42.64
CA ASN A 94 9.56 12.03 -44.06
C ASN A 94 8.38 12.97 -44.33
#